data_AF-A0A2I0QIS1-F1
#
_entry.id   AF-A0A2I0QIS1-F1
#
_cell.length_a   1.000
_cell.length_b   1.000
_cell.length_c   1.000
_cell.angle_alpha   90.00
_cell.angle_beta   90.00
_cell.angle_gamma   90.00
#
_symmetry.space_group_name_H-M   'P 1'
#
loop_
_entity.id
_entity.type
_entity.pdbx_description
1 polymer ?
#
loop_
_entity_poly.entity_id
_entity_poly.type
_entity_poly.pdbx_seq_one_letter_code
_entity_poly.pdbx_strand_id
1 'polypeptide(L)'
;MKLDVYLGAMQKSLAGVLGVLGILAVVLMLTLSGCVEQKKNVTLTMNEMLSPVNISPTVFYAKFNESVNGSVSFYVDAQFIGNANSNGSNVFMEYYGNLSAGEYKVKAVFSGNAQFNNASASATLKIYKRMTVLDISFEPDERIYLKDSLSVRAHFNTGGEEDCADKEISLYADDKFFGKNLTNDECFADFTVKNLNIGELKITGEYKGNEIYEDANAANSIIVISKIPVEIFADSKEVEVKDKNVTISADIKDYLGRNIPNRTLKLISDGKLLANLTAEHNTFVLDISNWTLGTNRLQIIFDGTEIYENASRDVFVQIINKYNISGVEVKAEIPLEQITNKKISVHTDGSNASEYCAYEFESIADQEKGYKIYINGGNKDNIFLGKNFGTITVKQGYEVVNMVSCHVFLCMNKNIKCSIPEVIEAIGQLENLSIALDKDVSGKPLAVYDEIRGTLGYIQAYFVQNGRQIYIKPYLINGSKCELSPTRTAYQNLTIKEVNDCNFNGIFIKNADKRFMGVKDGKILLEGDETGLFVEMTILKWLIAPGYAYDLRIKEQNR
;
A
#
# COMPACT_ATOMS: atom_id res chain seq x y z
N MET A 1 28.68 -41.76 105.26
CA MET A 1 28.87 -42.26 106.65
C MET A 1 29.61 -43.60 106.56
N LYS A 2 30.93 -43.65 106.85
CA LYS A 2 31.83 -44.83 107.08
C LYS A 2 31.93 -46.05 106.08
N LEU A 3 33.18 -46.41 105.69
CA LEU A 3 33.75 -47.74 105.25
C LEU A 3 33.24 -48.38 103.90
N ASP A 4 33.79 -49.41 103.20
CA ASP A 4 35.09 -50.17 103.01
C ASP A 4 34.95 -51.14 101.75
N VAL A 5 35.83 -52.06 101.22
CA VAL A 5 37.18 -52.64 101.55
C VAL A 5 38.15 -52.87 100.32
N TYR A 6 38.61 -54.10 99.93
CA TYR A 6 39.93 -54.32 99.21
C TYR A 6 40.21 -55.71 98.50
N LEU A 7 41.10 -55.73 97.45
CA LEU A 7 42.27 -56.65 97.10
C LEU A 7 42.26 -57.97 96.21
N GLY A 8 43.45 -58.30 95.62
CA GLY A 8 43.84 -59.44 94.71
C GLY A 8 45.38 -59.57 94.34
N ALA A 9 45.84 -60.56 93.53
CA ALA A 9 47.28 -60.90 93.16
C ALA A 9 47.38 -61.79 91.84
N MET A 10 48.46 -62.37 91.22
CA MET A 10 49.98 -62.53 91.21
C MET A 10 50.39 -63.31 89.88
N GLN A 11 51.59 -63.74 89.36
CA GLN A 11 53.12 -63.61 89.34
C GLN A 11 53.62 -64.35 88.01
N LYS A 12 54.85 -64.66 87.47
CA LYS A 12 56.38 -64.63 87.58
C LYS A 12 56.95 -64.96 86.11
N SER A 13 58.18 -65.28 85.60
CA SER A 13 59.70 -65.36 85.77
C SER A 13 60.33 -65.71 84.34
N LEU A 14 61.61 -65.92 83.91
CA LEU A 14 63.05 -66.05 84.34
C LEU A 14 64.06 -65.78 83.12
N ALA A 15 65.41 -66.04 83.13
CA ALA A 15 66.39 -65.56 82.08
C ALA A 15 67.83 -66.23 81.94
N GLY A 16 68.69 -65.76 80.98
CA GLY A 16 70.16 -66.04 80.73
C GLY A 16 70.70 -65.47 79.37
N VAL A 17 71.96 -65.49 78.83
CA VAL A 17 73.42 -65.67 79.19
C VAL A 17 74.34 -65.16 77.99
N LEU A 18 75.70 -65.01 78.10
CA LEU A 18 76.70 -64.45 77.11
C LEU A 18 77.91 -65.42 76.82
N GLY A 19 78.92 -65.25 75.91
CA GLY A 19 79.25 -64.31 74.78
C GLY A 19 80.78 -63.99 74.56
N VAL A 20 81.40 -64.16 73.35
CA VAL A 20 82.84 -63.86 72.97
C VAL A 20 83.04 -63.50 71.46
N LEU A 21 84.10 -62.72 71.10
CA LEU A 21 84.56 -62.28 69.75
C LEU A 21 83.61 -61.33 68.96
N GLY A 22 84.06 -60.33 68.20
CA GLY A 22 85.41 -59.80 67.97
C GLY A 22 85.81 -59.73 66.49
N ILE A 23 85.94 -58.53 65.93
CA ILE A 23 86.43 -58.25 64.56
C ILE A 23 85.53 -58.78 63.40
N LEU A 24 84.22 -58.50 63.48
CA LEU A 24 83.46 -58.04 62.30
C LEU A 24 82.87 -56.64 62.57
N ALA A 25 83.68 -55.79 63.20
CA ALA A 25 83.31 -54.42 63.52
C ALA A 25 83.54 -53.48 62.31
N VAL A 26 82.92 -52.30 62.37
CA VAL A 26 83.16 -51.12 61.52
C VAL A 26 82.70 -51.22 60.04
N VAL A 27 82.83 -52.34 59.34
CA VAL A 27 82.56 -52.38 57.87
C VAL A 27 81.10 -52.72 57.49
N LEU A 28 80.37 -53.51 58.28
CA LEU A 28 78.91 -53.68 58.13
C LEU A 28 78.12 -52.80 59.11
N MET A 29 78.66 -51.62 59.43
CA MET A 29 78.05 -50.66 60.36
C MET A 29 77.22 -49.58 59.63
N LEU A 30 76.90 -49.79 58.34
CA LEU A 30 76.27 -48.81 57.45
C LEU A 30 75.30 -49.40 56.40
N THR A 31 74.64 -50.53 56.71
CA THR A 31 73.39 -50.94 56.02
C THR A 31 72.40 -51.51 57.02
N LEU A 32 71.11 -51.22 56.82
CA LEU A 32 69.98 -51.74 57.61
C LEU A 32 70.07 -51.47 59.12
N SER A 33 70.20 -50.19 59.48
CA SER A 33 69.26 -49.64 60.45
C SER A 33 67.84 -49.91 59.91
N GLY A 34 67.20 -50.98 60.37
CA GLY A 34 65.90 -51.42 59.88
C GLY A 34 64.83 -50.38 60.20
N CYS A 35 64.54 -49.51 59.24
CA CYS A 35 63.60 -48.40 59.43
C CYS A 35 62.24 -48.91 59.86
N VAL A 36 61.67 -48.28 60.89
CA VAL A 36 60.22 -48.07 60.87
C VAL A 36 59.97 -47.19 59.65
N GLU A 37 59.34 -47.73 58.60
CA GLU A 37 58.87 -46.91 57.48
C GLU A 37 57.86 -45.90 58.03
N GLN A 38 58.31 -44.66 58.24
CA GLN A 38 57.43 -43.57 58.60
C GLN A 38 56.55 -43.28 57.40
N LYS A 39 55.28 -43.66 57.51
CA LYS A 39 54.26 -43.40 56.51
C LYS A 39 54.28 -41.93 56.10
N LYS A 40 54.25 -41.69 54.79
CA LYS A 40 54.26 -40.35 54.22
C LYS A 40 52.92 -39.65 54.50
N ASN A 41 52.99 -38.37 54.87
CA ASN A 41 51.79 -37.53 54.95
C ASN A 41 51.30 -37.20 53.53
N VAL A 42 49.99 -37.30 53.31
CA VAL A 42 49.34 -36.96 52.06
C VAL A 42 48.13 -36.07 52.34
N THR A 43 47.88 -35.10 51.47
CA THR A 43 46.73 -34.20 51.53
C THR A 43 45.70 -34.66 50.51
N LEU A 44 44.45 -34.80 50.95
CA LEU A 44 43.28 -35.00 50.11
C LEU A 44 42.56 -33.65 49.95
N THR A 45 42.10 -33.33 48.75
CA THR A 45 41.29 -32.13 48.46
C THR A 45 40.01 -32.48 47.72
N MET A 46 39.00 -31.63 47.85
CA MET A 46 37.72 -31.68 47.14
C MET A 46 37.30 -30.24 46.83
N ASN A 47 36.63 -30.05 45.70
CA ASN A 47 36.01 -28.77 45.32
C ASN A 47 34.48 -28.90 45.46
N GLU A 48 33.78 -27.76 45.45
CA GLU A 48 32.32 -27.74 45.33
C GLU A 48 31.84 -28.48 44.06
N MET A 49 30.69 -29.15 44.17
CA MET A 49 30.12 -29.99 43.11
C MET A 49 28.68 -29.56 42.84
N LEU A 50 28.33 -29.41 41.57
CA LEU A 50 26.99 -29.06 41.11
C LEU A 50 26.42 -30.23 40.31
N SER A 51 25.18 -30.61 40.58
CA SER A 51 24.44 -31.60 39.77
C SER A 51 22.95 -31.26 39.79
N PRO A 52 22.22 -31.34 38.66
CA PRO A 52 20.77 -31.18 38.71
C PRO A 52 20.12 -32.44 39.30
N VAL A 53 18.94 -32.25 39.89
CA VAL A 53 18.10 -33.32 40.43
C VAL A 53 17.76 -34.38 39.37
N ASN A 54 17.69 -35.63 39.85
CA ASN A 54 17.47 -36.84 39.04
C ASN A 54 18.49 -37.07 37.90
N ILE A 55 19.75 -36.64 38.06
CA ILE A 55 20.88 -37.21 37.30
C ILE A 55 21.51 -38.37 38.10
N SER A 56 21.72 -39.48 37.40
CA SER A 56 22.33 -40.70 37.94
C SER A 56 23.37 -41.24 36.94
N PRO A 57 24.60 -41.56 37.38
CA PRO A 57 25.12 -41.34 38.73
C PRO A 57 25.44 -39.87 39.02
N THR A 58 25.29 -39.45 40.27
CA THR A 58 25.97 -38.25 40.79
C THR A 58 27.45 -38.60 40.99
N VAL A 59 28.37 -37.78 40.46
CA VAL A 59 29.81 -38.07 40.48
C VAL A 59 30.51 -37.25 41.57
N PHE A 60 31.16 -37.93 42.52
CA PHE A 60 32.01 -37.31 43.53
C PHE A 60 33.49 -37.39 43.15
N TYR A 61 34.20 -36.28 43.27
CA TYR A 61 35.62 -36.18 42.97
C TYR A 61 36.45 -35.80 44.21
N ALA A 62 37.54 -36.51 44.46
CA ALA A 62 38.56 -36.12 45.42
C ALA A 62 39.96 -36.34 44.83
N LYS A 63 40.94 -35.54 45.29
CA LYS A 63 42.29 -35.53 44.71
C LYS A 63 43.37 -35.54 45.79
N PHE A 64 44.31 -36.47 45.69
CA PHE A 64 45.54 -36.46 46.48
C PHE A 64 46.56 -35.48 45.87
N ASN A 65 47.43 -34.91 46.69
CA ASN A 65 48.54 -34.06 46.20
C ASN A 65 49.63 -34.84 45.45
N GLU A 66 49.58 -36.18 45.46
CA GLU A 66 50.50 -37.08 44.76
C GLU A 66 49.81 -38.42 44.44
N SER A 67 50.52 -39.35 43.79
CA SER A 67 49.98 -40.67 43.42
C SER A 67 49.86 -41.59 44.65
N VAL A 68 48.66 -42.09 44.91
CA VAL A 68 48.35 -43.01 46.02
C VAL A 68 47.68 -44.26 45.44
N ASN A 69 47.93 -45.43 46.03
CA ASN A 69 47.11 -46.63 45.79
C ASN A 69 46.35 -46.95 47.07
N GLY A 70 45.05 -46.61 47.11
CA GLY A 70 44.23 -46.77 48.31
C GLY A 70 42.73 -46.64 48.03
N SER A 71 41.93 -47.18 48.93
CA SER A 71 40.48 -47.02 48.92
C SER A 71 40.06 -45.85 49.80
N VAL A 72 39.16 -45.01 49.29
CA VAL A 72 38.66 -43.80 49.96
C VAL A 72 37.17 -43.96 50.19
N SER A 73 36.75 -43.89 51.45
CA SER A 73 35.35 -43.92 51.87
C SER A 73 34.72 -42.54 51.66
N PHE A 74 33.58 -42.48 50.97
CA PHE A 74 32.81 -41.25 50.84
C PHE A 74 31.56 -41.30 51.72
N TYR A 75 31.20 -40.12 52.22
CA TYR A 75 30.01 -39.87 53.02
C TYR A 75 29.27 -38.68 52.44
N VAL A 76 27.94 -38.75 52.41
CA VAL A 76 27.05 -37.59 52.20
C VAL A 76 26.45 -37.27 53.56
N ASP A 77 26.73 -36.06 54.04
CA ASP A 77 26.53 -35.58 55.41
C ASP A 77 27.15 -36.50 56.46
N ALA A 78 26.36 -37.42 57.02
CA ALA A 78 26.78 -38.44 57.97
C ALA A 78 26.65 -39.88 57.43
N GLN A 79 25.96 -40.07 56.30
CA GLN A 79 25.71 -41.39 55.72
C GLN A 79 26.89 -41.82 54.86
N PHE A 80 27.44 -43.01 55.15
CA PHE A 80 28.39 -43.68 54.27
C PHE A 80 27.69 -44.10 52.98
N ILE A 81 28.25 -43.73 51.83
CA ILE A 81 27.67 -44.00 50.50
C ILE A 81 28.47 -44.99 49.66
N GLY A 82 29.74 -45.24 49.99
CA GLY A 82 30.58 -46.22 49.29
C GLY A 82 32.08 -46.02 49.49
N ASN A 83 32.87 -46.84 48.80
CA ASN A 83 34.32 -46.66 48.65
C ASN A 83 34.69 -46.52 47.17
N ALA A 84 35.68 -45.69 46.87
CA ALA A 84 36.30 -45.60 45.54
C ALA A 84 37.83 -45.73 45.66
N ASN A 85 38.45 -46.45 44.71
CA ASN A 85 39.90 -46.62 44.69
C ASN A 85 40.56 -45.48 43.90
N SER A 86 41.74 -45.05 44.33
CA SER A 86 42.50 -44.02 43.63
C SER A 86 43.11 -44.52 42.31
N ASN A 87 42.92 -43.74 41.24
CA ASN A 87 43.61 -43.88 39.97
C ASN A 87 44.70 -42.81 39.88
N GLY A 88 45.92 -43.19 40.27
CA GLY A 88 47.02 -42.25 40.48
C GLY A 88 46.73 -41.31 41.65
N SER A 89 46.61 -40.01 41.38
CA SER A 89 46.23 -39.00 42.37
C SER A 89 44.73 -38.70 42.43
N ASN A 90 43.93 -39.22 41.49
CA ASN A 90 42.50 -38.90 41.38
C ASN A 90 41.64 -39.99 42.00
N VAL A 91 40.51 -39.62 42.59
CA VAL A 91 39.48 -40.52 43.09
C VAL A 91 38.13 -40.07 42.54
N PHE A 92 37.42 -40.97 41.88
CA PHE A 92 36.07 -40.74 41.36
C PHE A 92 35.13 -41.79 41.95
N MET A 93 33.96 -41.35 42.42
CA MET A 93 32.87 -42.23 42.84
C MET A 93 31.62 -41.88 42.07
N GLU A 94 30.95 -42.89 41.54
CA GLU A 94 29.61 -42.81 41.00
C GLU A 94 28.60 -43.21 42.09
N TYR A 95 27.62 -42.35 42.35
CA TYR A 95 26.56 -42.58 43.32
C TYR A 95 25.21 -42.62 42.62
N TYR A 96 24.55 -43.78 42.69
CA TYR A 96 23.30 -44.09 42.00
C TYR A 96 22.05 -43.89 42.89
N GLY A 97 22.18 -43.18 44.02
CA GLY A 97 21.06 -42.83 44.88
C GLY A 97 20.44 -41.48 44.51
N ASN A 98 19.12 -41.38 44.60
CA ASN A 98 18.40 -40.15 44.31
C ASN A 98 18.64 -39.12 45.43
N LEU A 99 19.04 -37.91 45.05
CA LEU A 99 19.16 -36.76 45.95
C LEU A 99 18.17 -35.69 45.49
N SER A 100 17.37 -35.16 46.43
CA SER A 100 16.48 -34.02 46.18
C SER A 100 17.27 -32.71 46.06
N ALA A 101 16.66 -31.68 45.48
CA ALA A 101 17.25 -30.34 45.42
C ALA A 101 17.57 -29.81 46.84
N GLY A 102 18.81 -29.34 47.04
CA GLY A 102 19.36 -28.99 48.35
C GLY A 102 20.88 -28.92 48.36
N GLU A 103 21.46 -28.57 49.51
CA GLU A 103 22.91 -28.55 49.73
C GLU A 103 23.31 -29.64 50.73
N TYR A 104 24.28 -30.46 50.33
CA TYR A 104 24.77 -31.63 51.06
C TYR A 104 26.27 -31.51 51.32
N LYS A 105 26.76 -32.01 52.45
CA LYS A 105 28.18 -32.02 52.78
C LYS A 105 28.83 -33.34 52.39
N VAL A 106 29.55 -33.38 51.27
CA VAL A 106 30.33 -34.57 50.88
C VAL A 106 31.65 -34.60 51.66
N LYS A 107 32.00 -35.75 52.23
CA LYS A 107 33.27 -35.97 52.93
C LYS A 107 33.96 -37.22 52.38
N ALA A 108 35.19 -37.07 51.92
CA ALA A 108 36.06 -38.18 51.53
C ALA A 108 37.07 -38.49 52.65
N VAL A 109 37.26 -39.77 52.96
CA VAL A 109 38.15 -40.26 54.03
C VAL A 109 39.03 -41.39 53.52
N PHE A 110 40.34 -41.16 53.53
CA PHE A 110 41.36 -42.18 53.33
C PHE A 110 41.93 -42.58 54.69
N SER A 111 41.76 -43.85 55.09
CA SER A 111 42.23 -44.37 56.39
C SER A 111 43.75 -44.55 56.49
N GLY A 112 44.50 -44.24 55.43
CA GLY A 112 45.91 -44.62 55.29
C GLY A 112 46.08 -46.03 54.73
N ASN A 113 47.29 -46.35 54.29
CA ASN A 113 47.69 -47.70 53.85
C ASN A 113 49.04 -48.08 54.49
N ALA A 114 49.83 -48.98 53.89
CA ALA A 114 51.17 -49.29 54.40
C ALA A 114 52.16 -48.13 54.27
N GLN A 115 52.04 -47.30 53.22
CA GLN A 115 53.00 -46.26 52.82
C GLN A 115 52.56 -44.84 53.22
N PHE A 116 51.27 -44.60 53.38
CA PHE A 116 50.68 -43.27 53.60
C PHE A 116 49.82 -43.21 54.85
N ASN A 117 49.87 -42.06 55.54
CA ASN A 117 48.98 -41.74 56.67
C ASN A 117 47.55 -41.46 56.19
N ASN A 118 46.63 -41.31 57.16
CA ASN A 118 45.26 -40.96 56.85
C ASN A 118 45.13 -39.53 56.32
N ALA A 119 44.08 -39.28 55.55
CA ALA A 119 43.75 -37.98 54.98
C ALA A 119 42.23 -37.86 54.81
N SER A 120 41.69 -36.65 54.93
CA SER A 120 40.26 -36.41 54.66
C SER A 120 40.02 -35.03 54.10
N ALA A 121 39.01 -34.93 53.23
CA ALA A 121 38.54 -33.69 52.64
C ALA A 121 37.03 -33.55 52.83
N SER A 122 36.49 -32.35 52.62
CA SER A 122 35.05 -32.14 52.51
C SER A 122 34.75 -30.98 51.57
N ALA A 123 33.61 -31.04 50.89
CA ALA A 123 33.09 -29.99 50.04
C ALA A 123 31.54 -30.01 50.05
N THR A 124 30.92 -28.95 49.54
CA THR A 124 29.48 -28.91 49.31
C THR A 124 29.15 -29.57 47.97
N LEU A 125 28.12 -30.41 47.96
CA LEU A 125 27.37 -30.80 46.76
C LEU A 125 26.07 -30.00 46.77
N LYS A 126 25.82 -29.22 45.71
CA LYS A 126 24.55 -28.54 45.50
C LYS A 126 23.76 -29.28 44.43
N ILE A 127 22.66 -29.89 44.85
CA ILE A 127 21.65 -30.41 43.94
C ILE A 127 20.68 -29.28 43.61
N TYR A 128 20.63 -28.88 42.35
CA TYR A 128 19.75 -27.82 41.88
C TYR A 128 18.56 -28.39 41.09
N LYS A 129 17.46 -27.64 41.02
CA LYS A 129 16.32 -28.00 40.18
C LYS A 129 16.67 -27.80 38.70
N ARG A 130 15.95 -28.45 37.81
CA ARG A 130 16.08 -28.22 36.36
C ARG A 130 15.39 -26.91 36.00
N MET A 131 16.14 -26.02 35.37
CA MET A 131 15.64 -24.76 34.81
C MET A 131 14.49 -25.03 33.84
N THR A 132 13.47 -24.18 33.87
CA THR A 132 12.34 -24.23 32.95
C THR A 132 12.21 -22.90 32.20
N VAL A 133 11.59 -22.96 31.03
CA VAL A 133 11.25 -21.80 30.21
C VAL A 133 9.77 -21.91 29.83
N LEU A 134 9.10 -20.77 29.77
CA LEU A 134 7.72 -20.65 29.32
C LEU A 134 7.67 -19.51 28.29
N ASP A 135 6.95 -19.72 27.19
CA ASP A 135 6.62 -18.70 26.20
C ASP A 135 5.10 -18.60 26.06
N ILE A 136 4.59 -17.40 25.72
CA ILE A 136 3.16 -17.15 25.46
C ILE A 136 3.01 -16.53 24.07
N SER A 137 2.32 -17.24 23.18
CA SER A 137 1.97 -16.77 21.84
C SER A 137 0.45 -16.74 21.64
N PHE A 138 0.03 -16.01 20.61
CA PHE A 138 -1.37 -15.79 20.26
C PHE A 138 -1.63 -16.15 18.80
N GLU A 139 -2.89 -16.47 18.50
CA GLU A 139 -3.43 -16.50 17.13
C GLU A 139 -4.80 -15.79 17.16
N PRO A 140 -4.98 -14.64 16.47
CA PRO A 140 -3.94 -13.84 15.79
C PRO A 140 -2.96 -13.16 16.77
N ASP A 141 -1.82 -12.66 16.27
CA ASP A 141 -0.73 -12.07 17.06
C ASP A 141 -0.76 -10.52 17.15
N GLU A 142 -1.06 -9.81 16.06
CA GLU A 142 -1.11 -8.33 16.05
C GLU A 142 -2.21 -7.75 16.96
N ARG A 143 -3.44 -8.25 16.80
CA ARG A 143 -4.68 -7.64 17.29
C ARG A 143 -5.87 -8.58 17.15
N ILE A 144 -6.89 -8.37 17.98
CA ILE A 144 -8.15 -9.12 17.94
C ILE A 144 -9.35 -8.16 18.11
N TYR A 145 -10.55 -8.56 17.67
CA TYR A 145 -11.77 -7.76 17.87
C TYR A 145 -12.60 -8.26 19.05
N LEU A 146 -13.32 -7.34 19.69
CA LEU A 146 -14.05 -7.53 20.95
C LEU A 146 -15.01 -8.75 21.01
N LYS A 147 -15.51 -9.19 19.85
CA LYS A 147 -16.48 -10.29 19.71
C LYS A 147 -15.84 -11.63 19.30
N ASP A 148 -14.56 -11.63 18.92
CA ASP A 148 -13.80 -12.83 18.58
C ASP A 148 -13.29 -13.52 19.86
N SER A 149 -12.63 -14.68 19.70
CA SER A 149 -11.99 -15.42 20.80
C SER A 149 -10.50 -15.56 20.56
N LEU A 150 -9.69 -15.14 21.52
CA LEU A 150 -8.23 -15.22 21.44
C LEU A 150 -7.79 -16.66 21.67
N SER A 151 -7.09 -17.23 20.69
CA SER A 151 -6.32 -18.45 20.92
C SER A 151 -5.01 -18.06 21.60
N VAL A 152 -4.73 -18.67 22.75
CA VAL A 152 -3.50 -18.45 23.51
C VAL A 152 -2.79 -19.79 23.65
N ARG A 153 -1.51 -19.84 23.27
CA ARG A 153 -0.66 -21.02 23.40
C ARG A 153 0.47 -20.74 24.37
N ALA A 154 0.54 -21.54 25.43
CA ALA A 154 1.69 -21.58 26.31
C ALA A 154 2.63 -22.70 25.86
N HIS A 155 3.88 -22.39 25.56
CA HIS A 155 4.92 -23.36 25.20
C HIS A 155 5.91 -23.49 26.35
N PHE A 156 6.03 -24.70 26.91
CA PHE A 156 6.84 -24.98 28.08
C PHE A 156 8.08 -25.80 27.71
N ASN A 157 9.24 -25.49 28.26
CA ASN A 157 10.48 -26.21 27.95
C ASN A 157 11.29 -26.51 29.23
N THR A 158 11.81 -27.74 29.31
CA THR A 158 12.50 -28.29 30.48
C THR A 158 14.03 -28.26 30.40
N GLY A 159 14.60 -27.57 29.40
CA GLY A 159 16.05 -27.44 29.21
C GLY A 159 16.77 -28.73 28.79
N GLY A 160 15.99 -29.75 28.43
CA GLY A 160 16.42 -31.10 28.06
C GLY A 160 15.20 -31.94 27.69
N GLU A 161 15.43 -32.99 26.91
CA GLU A 161 14.40 -33.79 26.25
C GLU A 161 13.56 -34.67 27.23
N GLU A 162 12.38 -35.10 26.76
CA GLU A 162 11.53 -36.20 27.27
C GLU A 162 10.61 -36.02 28.51
N ASP A 163 10.55 -34.90 29.26
CA ASP A 163 9.53 -34.72 30.34
C ASP A 163 8.89 -33.31 30.43
N CYS A 164 8.30 -32.85 29.33
CA CYS A 164 7.57 -31.58 29.27
C CYS A 164 6.04 -31.69 29.35
N ALA A 165 5.46 -32.90 29.23
CA ALA A 165 4.01 -33.16 29.21
C ALA A 165 3.37 -33.22 30.61
N ASP A 166 2.05 -33.11 30.71
CA ASP A 166 1.27 -33.14 31.97
C ASP A 166 1.67 -32.07 33.01
N LYS A 167 2.28 -30.96 32.57
CA LYS A 167 2.69 -29.84 33.44
C LYS A 167 1.56 -28.82 33.51
N GLU A 168 1.10 -28.51 34.72
CA GLU A 168 -0.03 -27.58 34.94
C GLU A 168 0.41 -26.13 34.75
N ILE A 169 -0.04 -25.50 33.66
CA ILE A 169 0.12 -24.07 33.40
C ILE A 169 -1.14 -23.33 33.86
N SER A 170 -0.96 -22.33 34.71
CA SER A 170 -2.03 -21.39 35.09
C SER A 170 -1.98 -20.15 34.18
N LEU A 171 -3.14 -19.70 33.71
CA LEU A 171 -3.27 -18.51 32.86
C LEU A 171 -4.01 -17.38 33.60
N TYR A 172 -3.51 -16.17 33.42
CA TYR A 172 -4.07 -14.92 33.93
C TYR A 172 -4.31 -13.95 32.77
N ALA A 173 -5.39 -13.19 32.84
CA ALA A 173 -5.75 -12.13 31.91
C ALA A 173 -5.99 -10.84 32.71
N ASP A 174 -5.27 -9.77 32.42
CA ASP A 174 -5.24 -8.51 33.18
C ASP A 174 -5.06 -8.75 34.68
N ASP A 175 -4.05 -9.57 35.02
CA ASP A 175 -3.69 -10.06 36.36
C ASP A 175 -4.78 -10.86 37.11
N LYS A 176 -5.94 -11.10 36.49
CA LYS A 176 -7.01 -11.96 37.01
C LYS A 176 -6.84 -13.39 36.51
N PHE A 177 -6.89 -14.36 37.41
CA PHE A 177 -6.86 -15.78 37.07
C PHE A 177 -8.01 -16.15 36.09
N PHE A 178 -7.64 -16.73 34.95
CA PHE A 178 -8.55 -17.17 33.88
C PHE A 178 -8.85 -18.66 33.99
N GLY A 179 -7.83 -19.49 34.18
CA GLY A 179 -7.97 -20.95 34.23
C GLY A 179 -6.62 -21.67 34.25
N LYS A 180 -6.65 -22.99 34.04
CA LYS A 180 -5.46 -23.83 33.90
C LYS A 180 -5.61 -24.78 32.73
N ASN A 181 -4.49 -25.26 32.19
CA ASN A 181 -4.46 -26.44 31.32
C ASN A 181 -3.14 -27.22 31.54
N LEU A 182 -3.11 -28.48 31.12
CA LEU A 182 -1.90 -29.30 31.09
C LEU A 182 -1.17 -29.12 29.75
N THR A 183 0.15 -29.28 29.75
CA THR A 183 0.94 -29.43 28.53
C THR A 183 0.73 -30.80 27.87
N ASN A 184 0.68 -30.84 26.55
CA ASN A 184 0.65 -32.07 25.75
C ASN A 184 2.08 -32.63 25.51
N ASP A 185 2.18 -33.72 24.75
CA ASP A 185 3.45 -34.36 24.35
C ASP A 185 4.37 -33.44 23.50
N GLU A 186 3.81 -32.40 22.88
CA GLU A 186 4.53 -31.34 22.14
C GLU A 186 4.86 -30.13 23.04
N CYS A 187 4.72 -30.28 24.36
CA CYS A 187 4.97 -29.27 25.38
C CYS A 187 4.06 -28.01 25.34
N PHE A 188 2.91 -28.07 24.65
CA PHE A 188 1.96 -26.96 24.54
C PHE A 188 0.75 -27.10 25.47
N ALA A 189 0.37 -26.02 26.14
CA ALA A 189 -0.91 -25.87 26.84
C ALA A 189 -1.74 -24.77 26.15
N ASP A 190 -2.81 -25.17 25.47
CA ASP A 190 -3.68 -24.27 24.70
C ASP A 190 -4.88 -23.75 25.52
N PHE A 191 -5.28 -22.50 25.27
CA PHE A 191 -6.41 -21.83 25.92
C PHE A 191 -7.22 -21.01 24.90
N THR A 192 -8.50 -20.74 25.19
CA THR A 192 -9.35 -19.87 24.37
C THR A 192 -10.03 -18.82 25.23
N VAL A 193 -9.52 -17.58 25.20
CA VAL A 193 -10.05 -16.45 25.98
C VAL A 193 -11.23 -15.82 25.22
N LYS A 194 -12.30 -15.48 25.95
CA LYS A 194 -13.58 -14.94 25.41
C LYS A 194 -14.10 -13.83 26.31
N ASN A 195 -15.02 -13.02 25.79
CA ASN A 195 -15.58 -11.84 26.47
C ASN A 195 -14.47 -10.84 26.85
N LEU A 196 -13.68 -10.43 25.85
CA LEU A 196 -12.55 -9.54 26.00
C LEU A 196 -13.02 -8.12 26.39
N ASN A 197 -12.11 -7.29 26.92
CA ASN A 197 -12.33 -5.86 27.13
C ASN A 197 -11.60 -5.06 26.05
N ILE A 198 -12.08 -3.86 25.71
CA ILE A 198 -11.41 -2.97 24.74
C ILE A 198 -10.15 -2.37 25.40
N GLY A 199 -8.99 -2.48 24.73
CA GLY A 199 -7.72 -1.94 25.21
C GLY A 199 -6.54 -2.86 24.90
N GLU A 200 -5.44 -2.67 25.62
CA GLU A 200 -4.38 -3.68 25.72
C GLU A 200 -4.84 -4.78 26.69
N LEU A 201 -4.82 -6.03 26.24
CA LEU A 201 -5.10 -7.23 27.03
C LEU A 201 -3.77 -7.91 27.35
N LYS A 202 -3.40 -7.94 28.64
CA LYS A 202 -2.18 -8.58 29.11
C LYS A 202 -2.48 -10.02 29.52
N ILE A 203 -1.89 -10.99 28.83
CA ILE A 203 -1.95 -12.40 29.20
C ILE A 203 -0.66 -12.79 29.93
N THR A 204 -0.76 -13.56 31.00
CA THR A 204 0.39 -14.10 31.74
C THR A 204 0.19 -15.59 32.00
N GLY A 205 1.16 -16.40 31.60
CA GLY A 205 1.24 -17.82 31.94
C GLY A 205 2.21 -18.05 33.09
N GLU A 206 1.90 -19.03 33.95
CA GLU A 206 2.71 -19.38 35.11
C GLU A 206 2.74 -20.91 35.33
N TYR A 207 3.95 -21.44 35.46
CA TYR A 207 4.25 -22.78 35.96
C TYR A 207 4.89 -22.66 37.35
N LYS A 208 4.29 -23.28 38.37
CA LYS A 208 4.71 -23.15 39.79
C LYS A 208 5.97 -23.94 40.19
N GLY A 209 6.62 -24.62 39.25
CA GLY A 209 7.71 -25.55 39.58
C GLY A 209 7.21 -26.80 40.32
N ASN A 210 8.14 -27.70 40.64
CA ASN A 210 7.92 -28.82 41.57
C ASN A 210 9.24 -29.18 42.27
N GLU A 211 9.41 -30.41 42.78
CA GLU A 211 10.67 -30.84 43.40
C GLU A 211 11.83 -31.04 42.40
N ILE A 212 11.48 -31.27 41.12
CA ILE A 212 12.42 -31.53 40.02
C ILE A 212 12.72 -30.24 39.24
N TYR A 213 11.71 -29.39 39.03
CA TYR A 213 11.72 -28.26 38.10
C TYR A 213 11.55 -26.91 38.79
N GLU A 214 12.27 -25.90 38.30
CA GLU A 214 12.09 -24.50 38.68
C GLU A 214 10.74 -23.96 38.17
N ASP A 215 10.24 -22.92 38.83
CA ASP A 215 9.10 -22.13 38.38
C ASP A 215 9.46 -21.24 37.18
N ALA A 216 8.49 -21.04 36.28
CA ALA A 216 8.64 -20.19 35.11
C ALA A 216 7.36 -19.40 34.85
N ASN A 217 7.52 -18.15 34.42
CA ASN A 217 6.41 -17.28 34.03
C ASN A 217 6.75 -16.56 32.72
N ALA A 218 5.72 -16.25 31.95
CA ALA A 218 5.84 -15.43 30.74
C ALA A 218 4.59 -14.57 30.57
N ALA A 219 4.75 -13.41 29.95
CA ALA A 219 3.66 -12.49 29.67
C ALA A 219 3.77 -11.93 28.26
N ASN A 220 2.62 -11.71 27.63
CA ASN A 220 2.50 -11.11 26.30
C ASN A 220 1.21 -10.26 26.25
N SER A 221 1.17 -9.26 25.38
CA SER A 221 0.06 -8.29 25.28
C SER A 221 -0.48 -8.25 23.86
N ILE A 222 -1.80 -8.14 23.71
CA ILE A 222 -2.47 -7.95 22.41
C ILE A 222 -3.49 -6.81 22.48
N ILE A 223 -3.66 -6.09 21.37
CA ILE A 223 -4.65 -5.00 21.29
C ILE A 223 -6.03 -5.57 20.92
N VAL A 224 -7.00 -5.35 21.79
CA VAL A 224 -8.41 -5.68 21.57
C VAL A 224 -9.17 -4.46 21.05
N ILE A 225 -9.59 -4.52 19.79
CA ILE A 225 -10.26 -3.43 19.08
C ILE A 225 -11.79 -3.58 19.22
N SER A 226 -12.48 -2.45 19.45
CA SER A 226 -13.92 -2.39 19.70
C SER A 226 -14.78 -3.02 18.59
N LYS A 227 -14.43 -2.74 17.32
CA LYS A 227 -15.21 -3.13 16.14
C LYS A 227 -14.30 -3.41 14.94
N ILE A 228 -14.83 -4.16 13.98
CA ILE A 228 -14.16 -4.54 12.74
C ILE A 228 -14.25 -3.38 11.72
N PRO A 229 -13.14 -2.87 11.17
CA PRO A 229 -13.13 -1.85 10.13
C PRO A 229 -13.62 -2.38 8.77
N VAL A 230 -14.25 -1.51 7.98
CA VAL A 230 -14.99 -1.88 6.75
C VAL A 230 -14.82 -0.85 5.63
N GLU A 231 -14.79 -1.30 4.37
CA GLU A 231 -14.78 -0.44 3.18
C GLU A 231 -16.07 -0.64 2.36
N ILE A 232 -16.69 0.46 1.94
CA ILE A 232 -17.79 0.50 0.96
C ILE A 232 -17.18 0.56 -0.45
N PHE A 233 -17.66 -0.26 -1.37
CA PHE A 233 -17.24 -0.30 -2.78
C PHE A 233 -18.39 0.15 -3.66
N ALA A 234 -18.24 1.28 -4.35
CA ALA A 234 -19.24 1.81 -5.28
C ALA A 234 -18.62 2.76 -6.31
N ASP A 235 -19.20 2.79 -7.50
CA ASP A 235 -18.74 3.59 -8.64
C ASP A 235 -19.68 4.75 -8.99
N SER A 236 -19.08 5.85 -9.43
CA SER A 236 -19.81 6.97 -10.05
C SER A 236 -20.38 6.60 -11.43
N LYS A 237 -21.41 7.31 -11.90
CA LYS A 237 -22.13 7.03 -13.16
C LYS A 237 -22.32 8.28 -14.02
N GLU A 238 -22.09 8.14 -15.32
CA GLU A 238 -22.55 9.07 -16.37
C GLU A 238 -23.87 8.55 -16.95
N VAL A 239 -24.88 9.41 -17.06
CA VAL A 239 -26.20 9.11 -17.65
C VAL A 239 -26.68 10.27 -18.51
N GLU A 240 -27.59 10.02 -19.45
CA GLU A 240 -28.19 11.07 -20.26
C GLU A 240 -29.52 11.57 -19.66
N VAL A 241 -29.88 12.83 -19.85
CA VAL A 241 -31.12 13.43 -19.29
C VAL A 241 -32.42 12.77 -19.79
N LYS A 242 -32.34 11.95 -20.85
CA LYS A 242 -33.45 11.13 -21.38
C LYS A 242 -33.70 9.85 -20.58
N ASP A 243 -32.71 9.43 -19.78
CA ASP A 243 -32.77 8.22 -18.97
C ASP A 243 -33.57 8.54 -17.70
N LYS A 244 -34.64 7.78 -17.44
CA LYS A 244 -35.50 8.02 -16.27
C LYS A 244 -34.91 7.55 -14.96
N ASN A 245 -34.06 6.51 -15.03
CA ASN A 245 -33.51 5.84 -13.86
C ASN A 245 -31.99 5.71 -13.98
N VAL A 246 -31.27 5.84 -12.86
CA VAL A 246 -29.86 5.42 -12.74
C VAL A 246 -29.74 4.28 -11.73
N THR A 247 -28.79 3.37 -11.98
CA THR A 247 -28.46 2.26 -11.10
C THR A 247 -27.04 2.40 -10.56
N ILE A 248 -26.89 2.46 -9.24
CA ILE A 248 -25.60 2.55 -8.55
C ILE A 248 -25.35 1.22 -7.84
N SER A 249 -24.40 0.43 -8.34
CA SER A 249 -23.91 -0.76 -7.65
C SER A 249 -23.13 -0.37 -6.39
N ALA A 250 -23.43 -1.04 -5.28
CA ALA A 250 -22.75 -0.83 -4.00
C ALA A 250 -22.60 -2.15 -3.23
N ASP A 251 -21.40 -2.36 -2.70
CA ASP A 251 -21.03 -3.47 -1.82
C ASP A 251 -20.28 -2.92 -0.58
N ILE A 252 -20.11 -3.73 0.46
CA ILE A 252 -19.33 -3.36 1.66
C ILE A 252 -18.74 -4.61 2.29
N LYS A 253 -17.44 -4.56 2.60
CA LYS A 253 -16.66 -5.69 3.11
C LYS A 253 -15.83 -5.28 4.30
N ASP A 254 -15.45 -6.25 5.12
CA ASP A 254 -14.44 -6.03 6.16
C ASP A 254 -13.00 -6.02 5.59
N TYR A 255 -12.03 -5.74 6.46
CA TYR A 255 -10.60 -5.72 6.14
C TYR A 255 -10.03 -7.05 5.59
N LEU A 256 -10.76 -8.16 5.67
CA LEU A 256 -10.40 -9.45 5.07
C LEU A 256 -11.15 -9.71 3.75
N GLY A 257 -11.88 -8.72 3.23
CA GLY A 257 -12.68 -8.84 2.01
C GLY A 257 -13.94 -9.70 2.17
N ARG A 258 -14.37 -10.00 3.40
CA ARG A 258 -15.56 -10.82 3.68
C ARG A 258 -16.82 -9.96 3.60
N ASN A 259 -17.91 -10.53 3.08
CA ASN A 259 -19.19 -9.85 2.96
C ASN A 259 -19.84 -9.66 4.35
N ILE A 260 -20.39 -8.46 4.59
CA ILE A 260 -21.05 -8.13 5.87
C ILE A 260 -22.51 -8.61 5.85
N PRO A 261 -22.91 -9.55 6.73
CA PRO A 261 -24.30 -10.02 6.82
C PRO A 261 -25.22 -8.96 7.46
N ASN A 262 -26.51 -8.99 7.10
CA ASN A 262 -27.57 -8.13 7.66
C ASN A 262 -27.30 -6.60 7.57
N ARG A 263 -26.36 -6.20 6.72
CA ARG A 263 -26.03 -4.80 6.42
C ARG A 263 -27.24 -4.04 5.84
N THR A 264 -27.26 -2.74 6.10
CA THR A 264 -28.08 -1.76 5.37
C THR A 264 -27.19 -0.58 4.98
N LEU A 265 -27.06 -0.30 3.69
CA LEU A 265 -26.42 0.90 3.17
C LEU A 265 -27.48 1.97 2.89
N LYS A 266 -27.27 3.19 3.37
CA LYS A 266 -28.12 4.37 3.13
C LYS A 266 -27.53 5.21 2.01
N LEU A 267 -28.30 5.55 0.99
CA LEU A 267 -27.92 6.55 -0.01
C LEU A 267 -28.54 7.90 0.33
N ILE A 268 -27.70 8.93 0.49
CA ILE A 268 -28.07 10.27 0.96
C ILE A 268 -27.64 11.32 -0.06
N SER A 269 -28.47 12.35 -0.27
CA SER A 269 -28.15 13.57 -1.02
C SER A 269 -28.54 14.77 -0.17
N ASP A 270 -27.65 15.74 0.00
CA ASP A 270 -27.88 16.97 0.78
C ASP A 270 -28.50 16.73 2.17
N GLY A 271 -28.03 15.68 2.86
CA GLY A 271 -28.54 15.25 4.17
C GLY A 271 -29.86 14.49 4.16
N LYS A 272 -30.56 14.40 3.03
CA LYS A 272 -31.81 13.65 2.86
C LYS A 272 -31.54 12.21 2.39
N LEU A 273 -32.11 11.24 3.09
CA LEU A 273 -32.15 9.84 2.64
C LEU A 273 -32.96 9.70 1.35
N LEU A 274 -32.36 9.10 0.32
CA LEU A 274 -33.00 8.77 -0.95
C LEU A 274 -33.46 7.31 -0.98
N ALA A 275 -32.60 6.38 -0.57
CA ALA A 275 -32.84 4.94 -0.66
C ALA A 275 -32.03 4.15 0.38
N ASN A 276 -32.47 2.92 0.67
CA ASN A 276 -31.76 1.94 1.48
C ASN A 276 -31.44 0.70 0.61
N LEU A 277 -30.33 0.03 0.90
CA LEU A 277 -29.91 -1.21 0.25
C LEU A 277 -29.57 -2.27 1.30
N THR A 278 -30.33 -3.37 1.34
CA THR A 278 -30.14 -4.50 2.26
C THR A 278 -29.14 -5.51 1.71
N ALA A 279 -28.65 -6.43 2.56
CA ALA A 279 -27.72 -7.50 2.18
C ALA A 279 -28.18 -8.39 0.99
N GLU A 280 -29.48 -8.47 0.73
CA GLU A 280 -30.09 -9.25 -0.36
C GLU A 280 -29.91 -8.59 -1.74
N HIS A 281 -29.55 -7.32 -1.78
CA HIS A 281 -29.46 -6.49 -2.99
C HIS A 281 -28.08 -5.83 -3.09
N ASN A 282 -27.64 -5.52 -4.31
CA ASN A 282 -26.32 -4.93 -4.58
C ASN A 282 -26.37 -3.60 -5.35
N THR A 283 -27.57 -3.05 -5.57
CA THR A 283 -27.82 -1.93 -6.47
C THR A 283 -28.91 -1.00 -5.95
N PHE A 284 -28.59 0.28 -5.78
CA PHE A 284 -29.59 1.34 -5.63
C PHE A 284 -30.17 1.68 -7.01
N VAL A 285 -31.50 1.81 -7.11
CA VAL A 285 -32.18 2.31 -8.31
C VAL A 285 -32.86 3.64 -7.96
N LEU A 286 -32.57 4.70 -8.72
CA LEU A 286 -33.03 6.06 -8.45
C LEU A 286 -33.81 6.60 -9.64
N ASP A 287 -34.97 7.22 -9.40
CA ASP A 287 -35.66 8.06 -10.39
C ASP A 287 -34.95 9.42 -10.48
N ILE A 288 -34.47 9.74 -11.68
CA ILE A 288 -33.77 10.97 -12.03
C ILE A 288 -34.60 11.87 -12.97
N SER A 289 -35.86 11.53 -13.24
CA SER A 289 -36.75 12.24 -14.19
C SER A 289 -36.99 13.72 -13.85
N ASN A 290 -36.68 14.14 -12.61
CA ASN A 290 -36.79 15.52 -12.13
C ASN A 290 -35.42 16.16 -11.79
N TRP A 291 -34.30 15.49 -12.05
CA TRP A 291 -32.97 16.00 -11.76
C TRP A 291 -32.47 16.87 -12.92
N THR A 292 -31.75 17.95 -12.63
CA THR A 292 -31.14 18.80 -13.65
C THR A 292 -29.83 18.23 -14.16
N LEU A 293 -29.43 18.64 -15.37
CA LEU A 293 -28.07 18.45 -15.89
C LEU A 293 -27.02 18.92 -14.87
N GLY A 294 -25.91 18.18 -14.77
CA GLY A 294 -24.85 18.42 -13.79
C GLY A 294 -24.35 17.17 -13.07
N THR A 295 -23.21 17.31 -12.41
CA THR A 295 -22.72 16.33 -11.44
C THR A 295 -23.42 16.50 -10.09
N ASN A 296 -24.11 15.46 -9.64
CA ASN A 296 -24.78 15.38 -8.35
C ASN A 296 -23.95 14.49 -7.41
N ARG A 297 -23.59 14.99 -6.23
CA ARG A 297 -22.82 14.25 -5.21
C ARG A 297 -23.78 13.52 -4.26
N LEU A 298 -23.63 12.21 -4.17
CA LEU A 298 -24.38 11.34 -3.27
C LEU A 298 -23.41 10.69 -2.28
N GLN A 299 -23.89 10.34 -1.09
CA GLN A 299 -23.12 9.65 -0.07
C GLN A 299 -23.77 8.31 0.27
N ILE A 300 -23.00 7.23 0.16
CA ILE A 300 -23.39 5.92 0.66
C ILE A 300 -22.84 5.80 2.08
N ILE A 301 -23.72 5.60 3.07
CA ILE A 301 -23.36 5.52 4.48
C ILE A 301 -23.78 4.16 5.05
N PHE A 302 -22.89 3.57 5.85
CA PHE A 302 -23.16 2.47 6.75
C PHE A 302 -22.99 3.00 8.18
N ASP A 303 -24.04 2.95 9.01
CA ASP A 303 -23.99 3.49 10.39
C ASP A 303 -23.12 2.63 11.35
N GLY A 304 -22.63 1.49 10.87
CA GLY A 304 -22.00 0.45 11.69
C GLY A 304 -23.00 -0.44 12.42
N THR A 305 -22.50 -1.37 13.22
CA THR A 305 -23.29 -2.23 14.11
C THR A 305 -22.59 -2.35 15.47
N GLU A 306 -22.96 -3.32 16.33
CA GLU A 306 -22.12 -3.70 17.47
C GLU A 306 -20.77 -4.32 17.05
N ILE A 307 -20.69 -4.90 15.85
CA ILE A 307 -19.57 -5.71 15.38
C ILE A 307 -18.68 -4.90 14.43
N TYR A 308 -19.30 -4.10 13.55
CA TYR A 308 -18.62 -3.39 12.46
C TYR A 308 -18.63 -1.87 12.68
N GLU A 309 -17.55 -1.21 12.28
CA GLU A 309 -17.44 0.25 12.28
C GLU A 309 -18.41 0.90 11.30
N ASN A 310 -18.63 2.21 11.46
CA ASN A 310 -19.33 3.01 10.46
C ASN A 310 -18.40 3.30 9.28
N ALA A 311 -18.96 3.53 8.10
CA ALA A 311 -18.22 3.92 6.91
C ALA A 311 -19.07 4.84 6.02
N SER A 312 -18.41 5.69 5.24
CA SER A 312 -19.06 6.46 4.19
C SER A 312 -18.21 6.52 2.91
N ARG A 313 -18.87 6.57 1.76
CA ARG A 313 -18.23 6.76 0.44
C ARG A 313 -19.06 7.71 -0.41
N ASP A 314 -18.39 8.70 -0.97
CA ASP A 314 -18.97 9.60 -1.96
C ASP A 314 -19.04 8.90 -3.32
N VAL A 315 -20.16 9.08 -4.03
CA VAL A 315 -20.33 8.69 -5.43
C VAL A 315 -21.02 9.82 -6.19
N PHE A 316 -20.72 9.94 -7.48
CA PHE A 316 -21.22 11.02 -8.32
C PHE A 316 -22.14 10.48 -9.41
N VAL A 317 -23.29 11.13 -9.62
CA VAL A 317 -24.18 10.91 -10.76
C VAL A 317 -24.12 12.13 -11.66
N GLN A 318 -23.47 11.98 -12.80
CA GLN A 318 -23.30 13.01 -13.80
C GLN A 318 -24.38 12.88 -14.87
N ILE A 319 -25.32 13.83 -14.88
CA ILE A 319 -26.42 13.89 -15.85
C ILE A 319 -26.03 14.86 -16.96
N ILE A 320 -25.99 14.39 -18.20
CA ILE A 320 -25.56 15.17 -19.37
C ILE A 320 -26.51 15.07 -20.56
N ASN A 321 -26.36 16.00 -21.49
CA ASN A 321 -26.74 15.80 -22.88
C ASN A 321 -25.55 15.33 -23.70
N LYS A 322 -25.80 14.51 -24.73
CA LYS A 322 -24.82 14.11 -25.75
C LYS A 322 -25.28 14.60 -27.11
N TYR A 323 -24.37 15.24 -27.84
CA TYR A 323 -24.59 15.71 -29.19
C TYR A 323 -23.44 15.24 -30.09
N ASN A 324 -23.72 15.09 -31.38
CA ASN A 324 -22.70 15.04 -32.42
C ASN A 324 -22.87 16.29 -33.29
N ILE A 325 -21.86 17.15 -33.33
CA ILE A 325 -21.88 18.40 -34.10
C ILE A 325 -20.67 18.37 -35.03
N SER A 326 -20.90 18.35 -36.35
CA SER A 326 -19.83 18.28 -37.36
C SER A 326 -18.83 17.10 -37.14
N GLY A 327 -19.29 15.98 -36.60
CA GLY A 327 -18.46 14.81 -36.30
C GLY A 327 -17.82 14.79 -34.91
N VAL A 328 -17.92 15.88 -34.14
CA VAL A 328 -17.35 16.01 -32.80
C VAL A 328 -18.34 15.54 -31.74
N GLU A 329 -17.90 14.67 -30.83
CA GLU A 329 -18.66 14.29 -29.63
C GLU A 329 -18.69 15.48 -28.65
N VAL A 330 -19.89 15.95 -28.32
CA VAL A 330 -20.11 17.02 -27.34
C VAL A 330 -20.93 16.47 -26.17
N LYS A 331 -20.33 16.47 -24.97
CA LYS A 331 -21.00 16.14 -23.70
C LYS A 331 -21.24 17.42 -22.91
N ALA A 332 -22.44 17.62 -22.35
CA ALA A 332 -22.75 18.84 -21.62
C ALA A 332 -23.59 18.62 -20.34
N GLU A 333 -23.06 19.08 -19.21
CA GLU A 333 -23.75 19.29 -17.93
C GLU A 333 -24.64 20.55 -17.90
N ILE A 334 -24.68 21.29 -19.00
CA ILE A 334 -25.45 22.52 -19.15
C ILE A 334 -26.19 22.53 -20.50
N PRO A 335 -27.35 23.19 -20.60
CA PRO A 335 -27.95 23.53 -21.89
C PRO A 335 -26.96 24.33 -22.74
N LEU A 336 -26.83 24.03 -24.04
CA LEU A 336 -25.84 24.66 -24.92
C LEU A 336 -26.05 26.17 -25.06
N GLU A 337 -27.29 26.62 -24.87
CA GLU A 337 -27.71 28.02 -24.83
C GLU A 337 -26.96 28.81 -23.75
N GLN A 338 -26.48 28.15 -22.67
CA GLN A 338 -25.67 28.79 -21.63
C GLN A 338 -24.21 29.06 -22.05
N ILE A 339 -23.78 28.59 -23.23
CA ILE A 339 -22.50 28.92 -23.88
C ILE A 339 -22.68 29.93 -25.02
N THR A 340 -23.90 30.10 -25.55
CA THR A 340 -24.17 31.06 -26.62
C THR A 340 -23.83 32.50 -26.20
N ASN A 341 -23.02 33.16 -27.02
CA ASN A 341 -22.40 34.47 -26.85
C ASN A 341 -21.56 34.68 -25.58
N LYS A 342 -21.32 33.63 -24.79
CA LYS A 342 -20.51 33.70 -23.56
C LYS A 342 -19.05 34.02 -23.89
N LYS A 343 -18.45 34.95 -23.15
CA LYS A 343 -17.00 35.18 -23.16
C LYS A 343 -16.28 34.03 -22.43
N ILE A 344 -15.07 33.68 -22.86
CA ILE A 344 -14.30 32.56 -22.33
C ILE A 344 -12.89 32.93 -21.88
N SER A 345 -12.40 32.34 -20.80
CA SER A 345 -10.96 32.34 -20.49
C SER A 345 -10.36 31.07 -21.08
N VAL A 346 -9.17 31.17 -21.69
CA VAL A 346 -8.57 30.09 -22.48
C VAL A 346 -7.28 29.65 -21.83
N HIS A 347 -7.18 28.35 -21.59
CA HIS A 347 -6.04 27.69 -20.95
C HIS A 347 -5.64 26.48 -21.80
N THR A 348 -4.34 26.27 -22.00
CA THR A 348 -3.78 25.24 -22.89
C THR A 348 -2.95 24.22 -22.12
N ASP A 349 -2.67 23.07 -22.72
CA ASP A 349 -1.70 22.08 -22.22
C ASP A 349 -0.27 22.31 -22.74
N GLY A 350 -0.05 23.37 -23.53
CA GLY A 350 1.23 23.70 -24.16
C GLY A 350 1.57 22.83 -25.38
N SER A 351 0.72 21.87 -25.78
CA SER A 351 0.89 21.17 -27.05
C SER A 351 0.48 22.06 -28.21
N ASN A 352 1.18 21.97 -29.35
CA ASN A 352 0.91 22.79 -30.53
C ASN A 352 -0.59 22.83 -30.90
N ALA A 353 -1.27 21.68 -30.88
CA ALA A 353 -2.69 21.59 -31.24
C ALA A 353 -3.60 22.41 -30.29
N SER A 354 -3.24 22.54 -29.00
CA SER A 354 -3.98 23.37 -28.04
C SER A 354 -3.70 24.86 -28.23
N GLU A 355 -2.44 25.24 -28.46
CA GLU A 355 -2.03 26.63 -28.72
C GLU A 355 -2.66 27.16 -30.00
N TYR A 356 -2.54 26.43 -31.12
CA TYR A 356 -3.18 26.79 -32.39
C TYR A 356 -4.69 27.03 -32.23
N CYS A 357 -5.39 26.13 -31.53
CA CYS A 357 -6.82 26.24 -31.20
C CYS A 357 -7.13 27.47 -30.33
N ALA A 358 -6.27 27.82 -29.37
CA ALA A 358 -6.47 28.99 -28.51
C ALA A 358 -6.44 30.31 -29.30
N TYR A 359 -5.63 30.42 -30.36
CA TYR A 359 -5.59 31.61 -31.22
C TYR A 359 -6.89 31.82 -32.02
N GLU A 360 -7.65 30.76 -32.35
CA GLU A 360 -8.97 30.91 -32.97
C GLU A 360 -9.95 31.69 -32.07
N PHE A 361 -9.80 31.54 -30.75
CA PHE A 361 -10.73 32.05 -29.75
C PHE A 361 -10.50 33.51 -29.31
N GLU A 362 -9.42 34.18 -29.76
CA GLU A 362 -9.10 35.57 -29.37
C GLU A 362 -10.32 36.53 -29.42
N SER A 363 -11.18 36.39 -30.43
CA SER A 363 -12.39 37.22 -30.59
C SER A 363 -13.42 37.06 -29.47
N ILE A 364 -13.52 35.86 -28.90
CA ILE A 364 -14.46 35.50 -27.82
C ILE A 364 -13.77 35.39 -26.45
N ALA A 365 -12.47 35.66 -26.38
CA ALA A 365 -11.70 35.63 -25.14
C ALA A 365 -12.04 36.79 -24.19
N ASP A 366 -11.98 36.49 -22.89
CA ASP A 366 -11.93 37.39 -21.73
C ASP A 366 -11.21 36.60 -20.62
N GLN A 367 -9.93 36.87 -20.41
CA GLN A 367 -9.10 36.07 -19.50
C GLN A 367 -9.35 36.37 -18.00
N GLU A 368 -10.07 37.45 -17.66
CA GLU A 368 -10.40 37.77 -16.26
C GLU A 368 -11.74 37.16 -15.83
N LYS A 369 -12.74 37.22 -16.69
CA LYS A 369 -14.16 37.01 -16.35
C LYS A 369 -14.88 36.00 -17.25
N GLY A 370 -14.17 35.44 -18.24
CA GLY A 370 -14.72 34.42 -19.11
C GLY A 370 -14.98 33.08 -18.42
N TYR A 371 -15.86 32.28 -19.01
CA TYR A 371 -16.05 30.88 -18.68
C TYR A 371 -14.82 30.06 -19.09
N LYS A 372 -14.31 29.23 -18.18
CA LYS A 372 -13.00 28.58 -18.37
C LYS A 372 -13.06 27.50 -19.43
N ILE A 373 -12.21 27.57 -20.45
CA ILE A 373 -12.02 26.54 -21.46
C ILE A 373 -10.59 26.02 -21.35
N TYR A 374 -10.47 24.73 -21.06
CA TYR A 374 -9.21 23.99 -21.03
C TYR A 374 -9.04 23.23 -22.35
N ILE A 375 -8.04 23.58 -23.14
CA ILE A 375 -7.76 22.98 -24.44
C ILE A 375 -6.57 22.03 -24.27
N ASN A 376 -6.79 20.75 -24.57
CA ASN A 376 -5.77 19.70 -24.48
C ASN A 376 -5.57 19.03 -25.83
N GLY A 377 -4.37 18.57 -26.13
CA GLY A 377 -4.11 17.64 -27.22
C GLY A 377 -4.50 16.20 -26.86
N GLY A 378 -4.98 15.42 -27.83
CA GLY A 378 -5.30 14.02 -27.60
C GLY A 378 -5.58 13.21 -28.87
N ASN A 379 -6.13 12.02 -28.71
CA ASN A 379 -6.30 11.05 -29.80
C ASN A 379 -7.63 11.19 -30.57
N LYS A 380 -8.61 11.96 -30.06
CA LYS A 380 -9.89 12.25 -30.71
C LYS A 380 -10.39 13.66 -30.40
N ASP A 381 -11.04 14.29 -31.38
CA ASP A 381 -11.79 15.53 -31.16
C ASP A 381 -13.02 15.25 -30.28
N ASN A 382 -13.14 16.00 -29.18
CA ASN A 382 -14.33 15.99 -28.33
C ASN A 382 -14.43 17.28 -27.49
N ILE A 383 -15.64 17.61 -27.04
CA ILE A 383 -15.91 18.73 -26.16
C ILE A 383 -16.68 18.23 -24.93
N PHE A 384 -16.28 18.67 -23.75
CA PHE A 384 -17.04 18.58 -22.51
C PHE A 384 -17.41 19.98 -22.02
N LEU A 385 -18.66 20.18 -21.58
CA LEU A 385 -19.15 21.44 -21.02
C LEU A 385 -19.70 21.20 -19.62
N GLY A 386 -18.91 21.48 -18.59
CA GLY A 386 -19.33 21.48 -17.20
C GLY A 386 -20.05 22.77 -16.81
N LYS A 387 -20.52 22.85 -15.56
CA LYS A 387 -21.22 24.06 -15.05
C LYS A 387 -20.39 25.35 -15.09
N ASN A 388 -19.11 25.27 -14.73
CA ASN A 388 -18.21 26.43 -14.57
C ASN A 388 -16.98 26.42 -15.50
N PHE A 389 -16.72 25.30 -16.18
CA PHE A 389 -15.61 25.12 -17.10
C PHE A 389 -16.00 24.14 -18.21
N GLY A 390 -15.39 24.26 -19.37
CA GLY A 390 -15.41 23.25 -20.42
C GLY A 390 -13.99 22.74 -20.71
N THR A 391 -13.93 21.59 -21.36
CA THR A 391 -12.70 20.99 -21.89
C THR A 391 -12.87 20.73 -23.37
N ILE A 392 -11.88 21.09 -24.18
CA ILE A 392 -11.82 20.79 -25.62
C ILE A 392 -10.60 19.91 -25.83
N THR A 393 -10.80 18.71 -26.38
CA THR A 393 -9.70 17.86 -26.83
C THR A 393 -9.53 18.04 -28.33
N VAL A 394 -8.34 18.43 -28.78
CA VAL A 394 -7.98 18.58 -30.19
C VAL A 394 -7.16 17.36 -30.63
N LYS A 395 -7.50 16.76 -31.77
CA LYS A 395 -6.79 15.58 -32.26
C LYS A 395 -5.36 15.91 -32.73
N GLN A 396 -4.37 15.16 -32.24
CA GLN A 396 -2.95 15.24 -32.64
C GLN A 396 -2.61 14.29 -33.81
N GLY A 397 -1.47 14.57 -34.48
CA GLY A 397 -0.89 13.78 -35.57
C GLY A 397 -0.81 14.57 -36.89
N TYR A 398 0.30 14.46 -37.63
CA TYR A 398 0.81 15.40 -38.67
C TYR A 398 -0.19 16.06 -39.64
N GLU A 399 -1.38 15.49 -39.88
CA GLU A 399 -2.51 16.13 -40.56
C GLU A 399 -3.33 17.04 -39.61
N VAL A 400 -2.68 17.80 -38.71
CA VAL A 400 -3.32 18.73 -37.73
C VAL A 400 -3.84 20.01 -38.43
N VAL A 401 -4.68 19.84 -39.45
CA VAL A 401 -5.10 20.91 -40.36
C VAL A 401 -6.39 21.58 -39.86
N ASN A 402 -7.35 20.79 -39.35
CA ASN A 402 -8.76 21.20 -39.36
C ASN A 402 -9.38 21.59 -38.02
N MET A 403 -8.68 21.39 -36.89
CA MET A 403 -9.06 21.84 -35.53
C MET A 403 -10.58 21.75 -35.22
N VAL A 404 -11.20 20.62 -35.59
CA VAL A 404 -12.66 20.56 -35.80
C VAL A 404 -13.42 20.81 -34.50
N SER A 405 -12.89 20.36 -33.37
CA SER A 405 -13.41 20.64 -32.02
C SER A 405 -13.41 22.15 -31.67
N CYS A 406 -12.43 22.92 -32.14
CA CYS A 406 -12.31 24.37 -31.90
C CYS A 406 -13.32 25.15 -32.75
N HIS A 407 -13.35 24.85 -34.05
CA HIS A 407 -14.34 25.36 -34.99
C HIS A 407 -15.79 25.04 -34.54
N VAL A 408 -16.05 23.82 -34.07
CA VAL A 408 -17.36 23.43 -33.51
C VAL A 408 -17.70 24.22 -32.26
N PHE A 409 -16.75 24.46 -31.35
CA PHE A 409 -16.99 25.30 -30.18
C PHE A 409 -17.33 26.75 -30.57
N LEU A 410 -16.63 27.34 -31.55
CA LEU A 410 -16.96 28.67 -32.09
C LEU A 410 -18.38 28.72 -32.68
N CYS A 411 -18.74 27.69 -33.46
CA CYS A 411 -20.10 27.54 -33.99
C CYS A 411 -21.17 27.50 -32.89
N MET A 412 -20.97 26.67 -31.86
CA MET A 412 -21.87 26.60 -30.70
C MET A 412 -21.93 27.92 -29.94
N ASN A 413 -20.79 28.58 -29.72
CA ASN A 413 -20.72 29.89 -29.06
C ASN A 413 -21.50 30.96 -29.83
N LYS A 414 -21.52 30.94 -31.16
CA LYS A 414 -22.28 31.92 -31.96
C LYS A 414 -23.65 31.43 -32.44
N ASN A 415 -24.09 30.24 -32.04
CA ASN A 415 -25.32 29.62 -32.54
C ASN A 415 -25.34 29.55 -34.08
N ILE A 416 -24.19 29.25 -34.68
CA ILE A 416 -24.03 28.97 -36.11
C ILE A 416 -24.32 27.48 -36.33
N LYS A 417 -25.20 27.15 -37.27
CA LYS A 417 -25.35 25.77 -37.73
C LYS A 417 -24.19 25.43 -38.68
N CYS A 418 -23.25 24.61 -38.22
CA CYS A 418 -22.03 24.27 -38.96
C CYS A 418 -21.95 22.82 -39.47
N SER A 419 -21.42 22.66 -40.68
CA SER A 419 -21.00 21.41 -41.31
C SER A 419 -19.50 21.46 -41.69
N ILE A 420 -18.60 21.47 -40.70
CA ILE A 420 -17.16 21.68 -40.92
C ILE A 420 -16.53 20.64 -41.86
N PRO A 421 -16.77 19.31 -41.74
CA PRO A 421 -16.22 18.32 -42.67
C PRO A 421 -16.66 18.52 -44.12
N GLU A 422 -17.94 18.86 -44.36
CA GLU A 422 -18.47 19.12 -45.69
C GLU A 422 -17.78 20.32 -46.35
N VAL A 423 -17.51 21.39 -45.58
CA VAL A 423 -16.79 22.58 -46.07
C VAL A 423 -15.35 22.24 -46.42
N ILE A 424 -14.65 21.44 -45.60
CA ILE A 424 -13.27 20.98 -45.87
C ILE A 424 -13.22 20.19 -47.19
N GLU A 425 -14.15 19.24 -47.39
CA GLU A 425 -14.22 18.46 -48.61
C GLU A 425 -14.50 19.35 -49.84
N ALA A 426 -15.46 20.26 -49.74
CA ALA A 426 -15.83 21.17 -50.82
C ALA A 426 -14.70 22.15 -51.20
N ILE A 427 -13.88 22.62 -50.24
CA ILE A 427 -12.69 23.44 -50.52
C ILE A 427 -11.71 22.67 -51.41
N GLY A 428 -11.48 21.39 -51.12
CA GLY A 428 -10.62 20.51 -51.92
C GLY A 428 -11.12 20.24 -53.34
N GLN A 429 -12.43 20.38 -53.57
CA GLN A 429 -13.08 20.17 -54.87
C GLN A 429 -13.17 21.43 -55.75
N LEU A 430 -12.70 22.59 -55.29
CA LEU A 430 -12.75 23.84 -56.06
C LEU A 430 -11.80 23.81 -57.29
N GLU A 431 -12.38 23.82 -58.49
CA GLU A 431 -11.63 23.98 -59.75
C GLU A 431 -10.98 25.37 -59.86
N ASN A 432 -11.69 26.39 -59.38
CA ASN A 432 -11.28 27.79 -59.31
C ASN A 432 -11.61 28.34 -57.92
N LEU A 433 -10.81 29.29 -57.44
CA LEU A 433 -11.00 29.97 -56.15
C LEU A 433 -12.06 31.08 -56.30
N SER A 434 -13.26 30.68 -56.71
CA SER A 434 -14.42 31.55 -56.86
C SER A 434 -14.99 31.89 -55.48
N ILE A 435 -15.12 33.18 -55.19
CA ILE A 435 -15.65 33.70 -53.92
C ILE A 435 -16.64 34.82 -54.22
N ALA A 436 -17.81 34.82 -53.57
CA ALA A 436 -18.87 35.79 -53.80
C ALA A 436 -19.25 36.44 -52.47
N LEU A 437 -19.17 37.77 -52.41
CA LEU A 437 -19.53 38.57 -51.24
C LEU A 437 -20.78 39.38 -51.53
N ASP A 438 -21.77 39.28 -50.66
CA ASP A 438 -22.95 40.15 -50.67
C ASP A 438 -22.58 41.61 -50.39
N LYS A 439 -23.07 42.50 -51.26
CA LYS A 439 -22.79 43.95 -51.22
C LYS A 439 -23.16 44.63 -49.90
N ASP A 440 -24.08 44.03 -49.12
CA ASP A 440 -24.53 44.59 -47.84
C ASP A 440 -23.72 44.05 -46.64
N VAL A 441 -22.68 43.23 -46.89
CA VAL A 441 -21.70 42.84 -45.88
C VAL A 441 -20.69 43.97 -45.67
N SER A 442 -20.56 44.41 -44.43
CA SER A 442 -19.69 45.52 -44.01
C SER A 442 -19.10 45.23 -42.63
N GLY A 443 -18.44 46.21 -42.00
CA GLY A 443 -17.88 46.06 -40.66
C GLY A 443 -16.74 45.04 -40.59
N LYS A 444 -16.66 44.26 -39.49
CA LYS A 444 -15.58 43.31 -39.28
C LYS A 444 -15.49 42.16 -40.31
N PRO A 445 -16.61 41.54 -40.76
CA PRO A 445 -16.59 40.56 -41.85
C PRO A 445 -15.82 41.05 -43.09
N LEU A 446 -15.99 42.31 -43.49
CA LEU A 446 -15.33 42.84 -44.70
C LEU A 446 -13.80 42.87 -44.58
N ALA A 447 -13.24 43.06 -43.38
CA ALA A 447 -11.80 42.91 -43.16
C ALA A 447 -11.34 41.46 -43.33
N VAL A 448 -12.07 40.51 -42.74
CA VAL A 448 -11.78 39.07 -42.86
C VAL A 448 -11.96 38.57 -44.30
N TYR A 449 -12.82 39.19 -45.10
CA TYR A 449 -12.95 38.89 -46.54
C TYR A 449 -11.65 39.16 -47.30
N ASP A 450 -11.00 40.30 -47.07
CA ASP A 450 -9.74 40.63 -47.73
C ASP A 450 -8.57 39.80 -47.19
N GLU A 451 -8.61 39.38 -45.91
CA GLU A 451 -7.70 38.35 -45.40
C GLU A 451 -7.89 37.01 -46.13
N ILE A 452 -9.12 36.52 -46.31
CA ILE A 452 -9.42 35.31 -47.07
C ILE A 452 -8.93 35.44 -48.51
N ARG A 453 -9.16 36.58 -49.17
CA ARG A 453 -8.64 36.83 -50.54
C ARG A 453 -7.12 36.82 -50.57
N GLY A 454 -6.46 37.36 -49.55
CA GLY A 454 -5.03 37.23 -49.33
C GLY A 454 -4.60 35.76 -49.27
N THR A 455 -5.21 34.97 -48.40
CA THR A 455 -4.95 33.52 -48.23
C THR A 455 -5.16 32.74 -49.53
N LEU A 456 -6.25 32.98 -50.26
CA LEU A 456 -6.50 32.40 -51.60
C LEU A 456 -5.38 32.78 -52.60
N GLY A 457 -4.78 33.97 -52.44
CA GLY A 457 -3.58 34.41 -53.15
C GLY A 457 -2.37 33.49 -52.97
N TYR A 458 -2.15 32.97 -51.76
CA TYR A 458 -1.05 32.04 -51.49
C TYR A 458 -1.33 30.64 -52.05
N ILE A 459 -2.59 30.20 -52.04
CA ILE A 459 -3.01 28.94 -52.69
C ILE A 459 -2.87 29.05 -54.22
N GLN A 460 -3.26 30.19 -54.82
CA GLN A 460 -3.00 30.48 -56.23
C GLN A 460 -1.49 30.44 -56.52
N ALA A 461 -0.66 31.10 -55.71
CA ALA A 461 0.79 31.10 -55.86
C ALA A 461 1.36 29.66 -55.84
N TYR A 462 0.95 28.85 -54.86
CA TYR A 462 1.37 27.46 -54.72
C TYR A 462 1.00 26.61 -55.94
N PHE A 463 -0.26 26.63 -56.39
CA PHE A 463 -0.67 25.83 -57.54
C PHE A 463 0.00 26.28 -58.84
N VAL A 464 0.11 27.59 -59.08
CA VAL A 464 0.77 28.14 -60.29
C VAL A 464 2.27 27.81 -60.31
N GLN A 465 2.96 27.87 -59.16
CA GLN A 465 4.36 27.44 -59.06
C GLN A 465 4.53 25.93 -59.29
N ASN A 466 3.52 25.12 -58.97
CA ASN A 466 3.47 23.69 -59.27
C ASN A 466 2.80 23.36 -60.63
N GLY A 467 2.71 24.35 -61.54
CA GLY A 467 2.26 24.15 -62.92
C GLY A 467 0.74 24.02 -63.13
N ARG A 468 -0.08 24.11 -62.09
CA ARG A 468 -1.55 24.14 -62.18
C ARG A 468 -2.04 25.60 -62.17
N GLN A 469 -2.40 26.13 -63.34
CA GLN A 469 -3.07 27.44 -63.40
C GLN A 469 -4.43 27.37 -62.68
N ILE A 470 -4.67 28.31 -61.76
CA ILE A 470 -5.94 28.47 -61.04
C ILE A 470 -6.25 29.96 -60.89
N TYR A 471 -7.53 30.34 -60.96
CA TYR A 471 -7.96 31.73 -60.85
C TYR A 471 -8.74 31.98 -59.57
N ILE A 472 -8.50 33.15 -58.96
CA ILE A 472 -9.33 33.73 -57.91
C ILE A 472 -10.36 34.61 -58.58
N LYS A 473 -11.64 34.26 -58.45
CA LYS A 473 -12.75 35.01 -59.05
C LYS A 473 -13.61 35.62 -57.94
N PRO A 474 -13.33 36.86 -57.49
CA PRO A 474 -14.18 37.55 -56.54
C PRO A 474 -15.39 38.16 -57.25
N TYR A 475 -16.58 37.82 -56.79
CA TYR A 475 -17.86 38.35 -57.27
C TYR A 475 -18.52 39.20 -56.17
N LEU A 476 -19.24 40.24 -56.58
CA LEU A 476 -20.15 40.98 -55.72
C LEU A 476 -21.57 40.45 -55.95
N ILE A 477 -22.27 40.00 -54.91
CA ILE A 477 -23.67 39.56 -55.01
C ILE A 477 -24.56 40.80 -54.90
N ASN A 478 -25.43 40.98 -55.88
CA ASN A 478 -26.35 42.10 -56.02
C ASN A 478 -27.75 41.53 -56.34
N GLY A 479 -28.52 41.25 -55.28
CA GLY A 479 -29.78 40.52 -55.41
C GLY A 479 -29.55 39.08 -55.90
N SER A 480 -30.06 38.74 -57.08
CA SER A 480 -29.89 37.42 -57.71
C SER A 480 -28.71 37.32 -58.68
N LYS A 481 -27.92 38.40 -58.84
CA LYS A 481 -26.79 38.45 -59.77
C LYS A 481 -25.45 38.48 -59.04
N CYS A 482 -24.44 37.88 -59.64
CA CYS A 482 -23.04 37.92 -59.22
C CYS A 482 -22.21 38.67 -60.26
N GLU A 483 -21.64 39.80 -59.87
CA GLU A 483 -20.85 40.70 -60.73
C GLU A 483 -19.35 40.51 -60.46
N LEU A 484 -18.56 40.09 -61.46
CA LEU A 484 -17.13 39.82 -61.29
C LEU A 484 -16.36 41.12 -61.00
N SER A 485 -15.68 41.16 -59.86
CA SER A 485 -14.87 42.30 -59.42
C SER A 485 -13.49 42.27 -60.10
N PRO A 486 -13.11 43.32 -60.87
CA PRO A 486 -11.81 43.37 -61.55
C PRO A 486 -10.64 43.15 -60.58
N THR A 487 -9.77 42.19 -60.88
CA THR A 487 -8.77 41.68 -59.94
C THR A 487 -7.45 41.40 -60.64
N ARG A 488 -6.40 42.10 -60.20
CA ARG A 488 -5.03 41.98 -60.71
C ARG A 488 -4.08 41.56 -59.59
N THR A 489 -3.36 40.47 -59.80
CA THR A 489 -2.32 39.93 -58.90
C THR A 489 -1.04 39.69 -59.70
N ALA A 490 -0.02 39.08 -59.10
CA ALA A 490 1.16 38.61 -59.83
C ALA A 490 0.85 37.44 -60.80
N TYR A 491 -0.27 36.73 -60.60
CA TYR A 491 -0.61 35.49 -61.31
C TYR A 491 -1.88 35.57 -62.17
N GLN A 492 -2.64 36.68 -62.10
CA GLN A 492 -3.81 36.92 -62.94
C GLN A 492 -4.09 38.41 -63.19
N ASN A 493 -4.78 38.71 -64.29
CA ASN A 493 -5.26 40.05 -64.61
C ASN A 493 -6.69 39.96 -65.18
N LEU A 494 -7.69 39.95 -64.28
CA LEU A 494 -9.11 39.88 -64.64
C LEU A 494 -9.67 41.31 -64.78
N THR A 495 -9.87 41.74 -66.03
CA THR A 495 -10.43 43.06 -66.39
C THR A 495 -11.83 42.99 -67.02
N ILE A 496 -12.33 41.79 -67.27
CA ILE A 496 -13.64 41.54 -67.89
C ILE A 496 -14.75 41.80 -66.86
N LYS A 497 -15.80 42.53 -67.26
CA LYS A 497 -17.06 42.59 -66.51
C LYS A 497 -17.92 41.38 -66.90
N GLU A 498 -17.89 40.35 -66.07
CA GLU A 498 -18.78 39.18 -66.14
C GLU A 498 -19.95 39.39 -65.16
N VAL A 499 -21.18 39.10 -65.58
CA VAL A 499 -22.36 39.08 -64.69
C VAL A 499 -23.11 37.78 -64.93
N ASN A 500 -23.32 37.00 -63.87
CA ASN A 500 -23.98 35.69 -63.95
C ASN A 500 -25.04 35.52 -62.84
N ASP A 501 -25.87 34.47 -62.94
CA ASP A 501 -26.96 34.16 -61.99
C ASP A 501 -26.48 33.46 -60.70
N CYS A 502 -25.28 33.78 -60.22
CA CYS A 502 -24.63 33.16 -59.05
C CYS A 502 -24.58 31.61 -59.12
N ASN A 503 -24.58 31.05 -60.33
CA ASN A 503 -24.70 29.60 -60.55
C ASN A 503 -23.35 28.96 -60.91
N PHE A 504 -22.44 28.97 -59.94
CA PHE A 504 -21.11 28.35 -60.03
C PHE A 504 -20.72 27.74 -58.67
N ASN A 505 -19.81 26.77 -58.68
CA ASN A 505 -19.21 26.23 -57.45
C ASN A 505 -18.18 27.23 -56.90
N GLY A 506 -18.23 27.47 -55.60
CA GLY A 506 -17.41 28.48 -54.94
C GLY A 506 -17.85 28.74 -53.49
N ILE A 507 -17.21 29.74 -52.90
CA ILE A 507 -17.53 30.28 -51.56
C ILE A 507 -18.55 31.42 -51.74
N PHE A 508 -19.65 31.40 -50.98
CA PHE A 508 -20.68 32.43 -50.98
C PHE A 508 -20.87 32.96 -49.56
N ILE A 509 -20.75 34.26 -49.39
CA ILE A 509 -20.83 34.99 -48.11
C ILE A 509 -21.99 35.97 -48.23
N LYS A 510 -23.03 35.80 -47.41
CA LYS A 510 -24.29 36.55 -47.50
C LYS A 510 -24.77 37.11 -46.17
N ASN A 511 -25.38 38.28 -46.21
CA ASN A 511 -26.00 38.90 -45.04
C ASN A 511 -27.37 38.25 -44.77
N ALA A 512 -27.59 37.71 -43.56
CA ALA A 512 -28.83 37.00 -43.19
C ALA A 512 -29.08 36.94 -41.67
N ASP A 513 -30.35 36.97 -41.24
CA ASP A 513 -30.72 36.80 -39.81
C ASP A 513 -30.38 35.40 -39.23
N LYS A 514 -30.10 34.42 -40.10
CA LYS A 514 -29.78 33.04 -39.75
C LYS A 514 -28.29 32.82 -39.94
N ARG A 515 -27.64 32.20 -38.95
CA ARG A 515 -26.22 31.84 -38.96
C ARG A 515 -25.99 30.40 -39.42
N PHE A 516 -25.30 30.21 -40.53
CA PHE A 516 -25.05 28.91 -41.16
C PHE A 516 -23.72 28.89 -41.90
N MET A 517 -22.93 27.84 -41.68
CA MET A 517 -21.70 27.55 -42.42
C MET A 517 -21.68 26.09 -42.86
N GLY A 518 -21.85 25.83 -44.16
CA GLY A 518 -21.90 24.45 -44.66
C GLY A 518 -21.88 24.38 -46.18
N VAL A 519 -22.15 23.19 -46.73
CA VAL A 519 -22.32 23.00 -48.17
C VAL A 519 -23.82 22.97 -48.50
N LYS A 520 -24.22 23.72 -49.52
CA LYS A 520 -25.60 23.76 -50.01
C LYS A 520 -25.62 24.03 -51.51
N ASP A 521 -26.42 23.27 -52.26
CA ASP A 521 -26.59 23.44 -53.71
C ASP A 521 -25.24 23.48 -54.49
N GLY A 522 -24.27 22.66 -54.06
CA GLY A 522 -22.91 22.59 -54.63
C GLY A 522 -21.94 23.70 -54.21
N LYS A 523 -22.32 24.55 -53.23
CA LYS A 523 -21.62 25.78 -52.86
C LYS A 523 -21.24 25.76 -51.38
N ILE A 524 -20.06 26.26 -51.05
CA ILE A 524 -19.68 26.58 -49.67
C ILE A 524 -20.44 27.85 -49.32
N LEU A 525 -21.31 27.80 -48.32
CA LEU A 525 -22.26 28.86 -48.01
C LEU A 525 -22.10 29.31 -46.56
N LEU A 526 -21.82 30.59 -46.40
CA LEU A 526 -21.80 31.36 -45.16
C LEU A 526 -22.96 32.36 -45.24
N GLU A 527 -23.95 32.18 -44.38
CA GLU A 527 -25.13 33.05 -44.25
C GLU A 527 -25.18 33.51 -42.79
N GLY A 528 -25.18 34.82 -42.51
CA GLY A 528 -25.18 35.33 -41.13
C GLY A 528 -25.26 36.86 -41.01
N ASP A 529 -25.39 37.34 -39.76
CA ASP A 529 -25.26 38.77 -39.40
C ASP A 529 -23.78 39.15 -39.20
N GLU A 530 -23.47 40.41 -38.86
CA GLU A 530 -22.07 40.85 -38.70
C GLU A 530 -21.27 39.96 -37.71
N THR A 531 -21.92 39.50 -36.63
CA THR A 531 -21.27 38.63 -35.63
C THR A 531 -21.14 37.18 -36.08
N GLY A 532 -22.13 36.65 -36.80
CA GLY A 532 -22.09 35.32 -37.40
C GLY A 532 -21.02 35.24 -38.48
N LEU A 533 -21.15 36.06 -39.52
CA LEU A 533 -20.22 36.12 -40.65
C LEU A 533 -18.77 36.33 -40.20
N PHE A 534 -18.52 37.19 -39.21
CA PHE A 534 -17.16 37.41 -38.72
C PHE A 534 -16.52 36.12 -38.18
N VAL A 535 -17.29 35.28 -37.48
CA VAL A 535 -16.79 34.00 -36.96
C VAL A 535 -16.77 32.92 -38.04
N GLU A 536 -17.82 32.82 -38.87
CA GLU A 536 -17.90 31.88 -40.00
C GLU A 536 -16.74 32.08 -40.99
N MET A 537 -16.43 33.34 -41.31
CA MET A 537 -15.32 33.71 -42.18
C MET A 537 -13.95 33.53 -41.49
N THR A 538 -13.87 33.72 -40.16
CA THR A 538 -12.65 33.39 -39.42
C THR A 538 -12.37 31.89 -39.47
N ILE A 539 -13.37 31.04 -39.21
CA ILE A 539 -13.30 29.58 -39.36
C ILE A 539 -12.88 29.23 -40.80
N LEU A 540 -13.54 29.81 -41.81
CA LEU A 540 -13.22 29.55 -43.21
C LEU A 540 -11.76 29.90 -43.56
N LYS A 541 -11.22 31.01 -43.04
CA LYS A 541 -9.82 31.42 -43.23
C LYS A 541 -8.84 30.36 -42.69
N TRP A 542 -9.13 29.79 -41.51
CA TRP A 542 -8.35 28.69 -40.94
C TRP A 542 -8.48 27.40 -41.76
N LEU A 543 -9.69 27.01 -42.16
CA LEU A 543 -9.91 25.81 -43.00
C LEU A 543 -9.24 25.89 -44.39
N ILE A 544 -9.10 27.09 -44.96
CA ILE A 544 -8.51 27.29 -46.29
C ILE A 544 -6.97 27.10 -46.25
N ALA A 545 -6.26 27.67 -45.26
CA ALA A 545 -4.81 27.47 -45.12
C ALA A 545 -4.32 27.70 -43.67
N PRO A 546 -4.45 26.71 -42.77
CA PRO A 546 -4.30 26.91 -41.32
C PRO A 546 -2.88 27.28 -40.91
N GLY A 547 -1.87 26.61 -41.48
CA GLY A 547 -0.47 26.93 -41.23
C GLY A 547 -0.11 28.35 -41.67
N TYR A 548 -0.66 28.84 -42.77
CA TYR A 548 -0.42 30.20 -43.24
C TYR A 548 -1.12 31.27 -42.39
N ALA A 549 -2.36 31.01 -41.94
CA ALA A 549 -3.10 31.89 -41.05
C ALA A 549 -2.39 32.09 -39.69
N TYR A 550 -1.75 31.03 -39.17
CA TYR A 550 -0.88 31.08 -37.99
C TYR A 550 0.40 31.90 -38.25
N ASP A 551 1.10 31.59 -39.35
CA ASP A 551 2.34 32.24 -39.76
C ASP A 551 2.21 33.74 -40.03
N LEU A 552 1.02 34.20 -40.44
CA LEU A 552 0.68 35.62 -40.53
C LEU A 552 0.62 36.26 -39.15
N ARG A 553 -0.18 35.70 -38.25
CA ARG A 553 -0.54 36.33 -36.97
C ARG A 553 0.67 36.48 -36.04
N ILE A 554 1.59 35.52 -36.05
CA ILE A 554 2.89 35.65 -35.37
C ILE A 554 3.70 36.83 -35.93
N LYS A 555 3.68 37.08 -37.24
CA LYS A 555 4.42 38.20 -37.87
C LYS A 555 3.77 39.57 -37.61
N GLU A 556 2.49 39.59 -37.22
CA GLU A 556 1.78 40.80 -36.80
C GLU A 556 1.92 41.08 -35.30
N GLN A 557 2.00 40.06 -34.44
CA GLN A 557 2.27 40.22 -33.00
C GLN A 557 3.73 40.55 -32.67
N ASN A 558 4.66 40.35 -33.62
CA ASN A 558 6.09 40.72 -33.49
C ASN A 558 6.41 42.06 -34.20
N ARG A 559 5.45 43.00 -34.22
CA ARG A 559 5.56 44.34 -34.84
C ARG A 559 5.01 45.42 -33.92
#